data_AF-A0A523BJB5-F1
#
_entry.id   AF-A0A523BJB5-F1
#
_cell.length_a   1.000
_cell.length_b   1.000
_cell.length_c   1.000
_cell.angle_alpha   90.00
_cell.angle_beta   90.00
_cell.angle_gamma   90.00
#
_symmetry.space_group_name_H-M   'P 1'
#
loop_
_entity.id
_entity.type
_entity.pdbx_description
1 polymer ?
#
loop_
_entity_poly.entity_id
_entity_poly.type
_entity_poly.pdbx_seq_one_letter_code
_entity_poly.pdbx_strand_id
1 'polypeptide(L)'
;MADGVVKKNEKTELKKVIIGEKPIRDYVRAVWTILFREGDDRVKIVAAGKDPVHKAVTLAGIFQDQHGCKVEGIKLITQNLKDGRKKTKLEIYVRKTPESTPEQKEKLFPRIKPVSNVTPASPKGPAVKTRPSTPKMERVIR
;
A
#
# COMPACT_ATOMS: atom_id res chain seq x y z
N MET A 1 42.49 -36.57 -1.44
CA MET A 1 41.60 -36.63 -0.27
C MET A 1 41.59 -35.26 0.39
N ALA A 2 40.43 -34.85 0.92
CA ALA A 2 40.13 -33.62 1.66
C ALA A 2 40.12 -32.32 0.81
N ASP A 3 39.17 -31.39 0.92
CA ASP A 3 38.04 -31.26 1.84
C ASP A 3 37.10 -30.15 1.33
N GLY A 4 35.83 -30.20 1.74
CA GLY A 4 35.03 -28.97 1.86
C GLY A 4 34.03 -28.67 0.74
N VAL A 5 32.93 -29.43 0.75
CA VAL A 5 31.64 -29.03 0.15
C VAL A 5 31.24 -27.64 0.66
N VAL A 6 31.31 -26.60 -0.18
CA VAL A 6 30.66 -25.32 0.10
C VAL A 6 29.17 -25.47 -0.17
N LYS A 7 28.46 -26.13 0.74
CA LYS A 7 27.01 -25.98 0.88
C LYS A 7 26.79 -24.92 1.96
N LYS A 8 26.87 -23.65 1.57
CA LYS A 8 26.18 -22.59 2.30
C LYS A 8 24.68 -22.84 2.13
N ASN A 9 24.14 -23.77 2.92
CA ASN A 9 22.71 -23.81 3.24
C ASN A 9 22.46 -22.68 4.24
N GLU A 10 22.65 -21.45 3.78
CA GLU A 10 22.11 -20.29 4.48
C GLU A 10 20.61 -20.40 4.27
N LYS A 11 19.94 -20.93 5.29
CA LYS A 11 18.50 -21.08 5.34
C LYS A 11 17.95 -19.66 5.45
N THR A 12 17.89 -18.94 4.33
CA THR A 12 17.36 -17.58 4.28
C THR A 12 15.94 -17.64 4.83
N GLU A 13 15.76 -17.23 6.08
CA GLU A 13 14.47 -17.30 6.74
C GLU A 13 13.54 -16.34 6.02
N LEU A 14 12.63 -16.90 5.23
CA LEU A 14 11.66 -16.13 4.48
C LEU A 14 10.81 -15.30 5.45
N LYS A 15 10.92 -13.97 5.35
CA LYS A 15 10.14 -13.05 6.17
C LYS A 15 8.64 -13.28 5.95
N LYS A 16 7.90 -13.29 7.07
CA LYS A 16 6.46 -13.59 7.08
C LYS A 16 5.66 -12.42 7.62
N VAL A 17 4.55 -12.11 6.95
CA VAL A 17 3.56 -11.12 7.38
C VAL A 17 2.29 -11.86 7.78
N ILE A 18 1.88 -11.74 9.05
CA ILE A 18 0.67 -12.38 9.57
C ILE A 18 -0.48 -11.36 9.55
N ILE A 19 -1.53 -11.68 8.79
CA ILE A 19 -2.73 -10.85 8.67
C ILE A 19 -3.66 -11.16 9.84
N GLY A 20 -4.15 -10.08 10.46
CA GLY A 20 -5.09 -10.07 11.57
C GLY A 20 -6.04 -8.88 11.43
N GLU A 21 -6.31 -8.19 12.54
CA GLU A 21 -7.38 -7.19 12.62
C GLU A 21 -6.99 -5.80 12.10
N LYS A 22 -5.69 -5.53 11.90
CA LYS A 22 -5.22 -4.21 11.43
C LYS A 22 -5.78 -3.86 10.04
N PRO A 23 -5.85 -2.57 9.68
CA PRO A 23 -6.27 -2.17 8.34
C PRO A 23 -5.27 -2.64 7.29
N ILE A 24 -5.77 -2.89 6.06
CA ILE A 24 -4.95 -3.41 4.96
C ILE A 24 -3.71 -2.56 4.64
N ARG A 25 -3.81 -1.24 4.85
CA ARG A 25 -2.73 -0.27 4.60
C ARG A 25 -1.46 -0.56 5.42
N ASP A 26 -1.61 -1.03 6.65
CA ASP A 26 -0.46 -1.39 7.48
C ASP A 26 0.28 -2.62 6.93
N TYR A 27 -0.47 -3.59 6.41
CA TYR A 27 0.10 -4.77 5.78
C TYR A 27 0.74 -4.46 4.43
N VAL A 28 0.19 -3.52 3.66
CA VAL A 28 0.84 -2.99 2.44
C VAL A 28 2.19 -2.38 2.80
N ARG A 29 2.24 -1.51 3.82
CA ARG A 29 3.51 -0.92 4.28
C ARG A 29 4.52 -1.97 4.75
N ALA A 30 4.08 -2.98 5.48
CA ALA A 30 4.94 -4.05 5.96
C ALA A 30 5.55 -4.86 4.80
N VAL A 31 4.73 -5.31 3.84
CA VAL A 31 5.20 -6.06 2.68
C VAL A 31 6.11 -5.20 1.80
N TRP A 32 5.77 -3.93 1.60
CA TRP A 32 6.60 -3.02 0.82
C TRP A 32 7.97 -2.79 1.49
N THR A 33 8.00 -2.66 2.81
CA THR A 33 9.24 -2.51 3.58
C THR A 33 10.15 -3.73 3.39
N ILE A 34 9.59 -4.94 3.51
CA ILE A 34 10.34 -6.19 3.31
C ILE A 34 10.91 -6.26 1.87
N LEU A 35 10.07 -6.07 0.85
CA LEU A 35 10.47 -6.30 -0.54
C LEU A 35 11.34 -5.18 -1.15
N PHE A 36 11.16 -3.92 -0.73
CA PHE A 36 11.77 -2.77 -1.39
C PHE A 36 12.74 -2.00 -0.51
N ARG A 37 12.57 -2.01 0.82
CA ARG A 37 13.45 -1.28 1.74
C ARG A 37 14.52 -2.17 2.36
N GLU A 38 14.15 -3.38 2.77
CA GLU A 38 15.08 -4.37 3.32
C GLU A 38 15.78 -5.17 2.21
N GLY A 39 15.19 -5.19 1.00
CA GLY A 39 15.79 -5.80 -0.18
C GLY A 39 15.55 -7.30 -0.29
N ASP A 40 14.62 -7.87 0.46
CA ASP A 40 14.24 -9.27 0.31
C ASP A 40 13.54 -9.52 -1.04
N ASP A 41 13.94 -10.58 -1.75
CA ASP A 41 13.29 -10.95 -3.02
C ASP A 41 11.87 -11.51 -2.83
N ARG A 42 11.58 -12.04 -1.64
CA ARG A 42 10.41 -12.88 -1.39
C ARG A 42 9.81 -12.59 -0.02
N VAL A 43 8.49 -12.66 0.07
CA VAL A 43 7.74 -12.52 1.32
C VAL A 43 6.65 -13.58 1.40
N LYS A 44 6.38 -14.04 2.62
CA LYS A 44 5.29 -14.97 2.92
C LYS A 44 4.14 -14.24 3.62
N ILE A 45 2.99 -14.14 2.98
CA ILE A 45 1.78 -13.60 3.60
C ILE A 45 0.99 -14.77 4.20
N VAL A 46 0.61 -14.65 5.47
CA VAL A 46 -0.06 -15.68 6.24
C VAL A 46 -1.37 -15.14 6.80
N ALA A 47 -2.47 -15.83 6.54
CA ALA A 47 -3.77 -15.47 7.07
C ALA A 47 -4.52 -16.68 7.60
N ALA A 48 -5.37 -16.48 8.61
CA ALA A 48 -6.28 -17.51 9.10
C ALA A 48 -7.63 -16.88 9.43
N GLY A 49 -8.72 -17.56 9.03
CA GLY A 49 -10.08 -17.03 9.14
C GLY A 49 -10.52 -16.24 7.89
N LYS A 50 -11.82 -16.02 7.75
CA LYS A 50 -12.44 -15.51 6.51
C LYS A 50 -11.95 -14.10 6.14
N ASP A 51 -12.02 -13.15 7.07
CA ASP A 51 -11.62 -11.76 6.83
C ASP A 51 -10.11 -11.60 6.57
N PRO A 52 -9.21 -12.19 7.39
CA PRO A 52 -7.78 -12.15 7.11
C PRO A 52 -7.39 -12.80 5.78
N VAL A 53 -8.08 -13.88 5.38
CA VAL A 53 -7.85 -14.55 4.09
C VAL A 53 -8.18 -13.62 2.93
N HIS A 54 -9.33 -12.94 2.98
CA HIS A 54 -9.70 -11.98 1.95
C HIS A 54 -8.66 -10.86 1.86
N LYS A 55 -8.27 -10.27 3.01
CA LYS A 55 -7.21 -9.25 3.08
C LYS A 55 -5.88 -9.74 2.51
N ALA A 56 -5.48 -10.98 2.76
CA ALA A 56 -4.24 -11.54 2.21
C ALA A 56 -4.27 -11.66 0.68
N VAL A 57 -5.41 -12.07 0.12
CA VAL A 57 -5.60 -12.15 -1.34
C VAL A 57 -5.60 -10.75 -1.95
N THR A 58 -6.31 -9.79 -1.35
CA THR A 58 -6.30 -8.39 -1.79
C THR A 58 -4.89 -7.81 -1.73
N LEU A 59 -4.14 -8.09 -0.66
CA LEU A 59 -2.75 -7.64 -0.51
C LEU A 59 -1.87 -8.19 -1.63
N ALA A 60 -1.96 -9.49 -1.92
CA ALA A 60 -1.21 -10.09 -3.02
C ALA A 60 -1.56 -9.48 -4.38
N GLY A 61 -2.85 -9.20 -4.64
CA GLY A 61 -3.31 -8.51 -5.84
C GLY A 61 -2.72 -7.11 -5.99
N ILE A 62 -2.73 -6.30 -4.92
CA ILE A 62 -2.11 -4.96 -4.92
C ILE A 62 -0.64 -5.04 -5.33
N PHE A 63 0.12 -5.99 -4.79
CA PHE A 63 1.54 -6.13 -5.14
C PHE A 63 1.77 -6.65 -6.56
N GLN A 64 0.87 -7.49 -7.06
CA GLN A 64 0.92 -7.96 -8.44
C GLN A 64 0.61 -6.83 -9.44
N ASP A 65 -0.42 -6.04 -9.17
CA ASP A 65 -0.91 -5.01 -10.08
C ASP A 65 -0.10 -3.70 -10.01
N GLN A 66 0.31 -3.29 -8.81
CA GLN A 66 0.91 -1.96 -8.56
C GLN A 66 2.41 -1.99 -8.28
N HIS A 67 3.00 -3.14 -8.00
CA HIS A 67 4.39 -3.21 -7.54
C HIS A 67 5.26 -4.20 -8.32
N GLY A 68 4.79 -4.66 -9.49
CA GLY A 68 5.58 -5.56 -10.36
C GLY A 68 5.98 -6.85 -9.65
N CYS A 69 5.20 -7.31 -8.67
CA CYS A 69 5.47 -8.57 -7.99
C CYS A 69 4.74 -9.73 -8.67
N LYS A 70 5.20 -10.95 -8.46
CA LYS A 70 4.56 -12.18 -8.92
C LYS A 70 4.19 -13.04 -7.72
N VAL A 71 2.96 -13.55 -7.72
CA VAL A 71 2.55 -14.60 -6.77
C VAL A 71 3.17 -15.91 -7.24
N GLU A 72 4.08 -16.46 -6.45
CA GLU A 72 4.77 -17.71 -6.78
C GLU A 72 3.93 -18.93 -6.44
N GLY A 73 3.14 -18.85 -5.38
CA GLY A 73 2.30 -19.96 -4.97
C GLY A 73 1.35 -19.59 -3.85
N ILE A 74 0.27 -20.36 -3.77
CA ILE A 74 -0.75 -20.25 -2.73
C ILE A 74 -0.89 -21.63 -2.10
N LYS A 75 -0.75 -21.72 -0.79
CA LYS A 75 -0.95 -22.94 -0.01
C LYS A 75 -2.11 -22.76 0.95
N LEU A 76 -3.12 -23.61 0.81
CA LEU A 76 -4.20 -23.74 1.77
C LEU A 76 -3.88 -24.88 2.72
N ILE A 77 -3.77 -24.59 4.01
CA ILE A 77 -3.42 -25.56 5.05
C ILE A 77 -4.59 -25.63 6.03
N THR A 78 -5.18 -26.81 6.15
CA THR A 78 -6.19 -27.09 7.18
C THR A 78 -5.50 -27.82 8.32
N GLN A 79 -5.44 -27.19 9.51
CA GLN A 79 -4.89 -27.80 10.71
C GLN A 79 -6.01 -28.24 11.64
N ASN A 80 -5.92 -29.48 12.13
CA ASN A 80 -6.75 -29.96 13.23
C ASN A 80 -6.13 -29.46 14.54
N LEU A 81 -6.89 -28.67 15.29
CA LEU A 81 -6.53 -28.24 16.63
C LEU A 81 -6.80 -29.37 17.64
N LYS A 82 -6.13 -29.32 18.79
CA LYS A 82 -6.29 -30.33 19.87
C LYS A 82 -7.74 -30.44 20.37
N ASP A 83 -8.51 -29.35 20.29
CA ASP A 83 -9.95 -29.29 20.60
C ASP A 83 -10.87 -29.89 19.52
N GLY A 84 -10.34 -30.58 18.51
CA GLY A 84 -11.12 -31.15 17.39
C GLY A 84 -11.60 -30.11 16.37
N ARG A 85 -11.37 -28.81 16.62
CA ARG A 85 -11.71 -27.72 15.69
C ARG A 85 -10.73 -27.69 14.52
N LYS A 86 -11.24 -27.49 13.30
CA LYS A 86 -10.42 -27.28 12.10
C LYS A 86 -10.14 -25.79 11.93
N LYS A 87 -8.88 -25.41 11.77
CA LYS A 87 -8.46 -24.04 11.42
C LYS A 87 -7.84 -24.05 10.04
N THR A 88 -8.44 -23.29 9.12
CA THR A 88 -7.91 -23.09 7.78
C THR A 88 -6.99 -21.86 7.77
N LYS A 89 -5.79 -22.06 7.24
CA LYS A 89 -4.73 -21.07 7.10
C LYS A 89 -4.36 -20.97 5.63
N LEU A 90 -4.26 -19.74 5.12
CA LEU A 90 -3.77 -19.45 3.79
C LEU A 90 -2.34 -18.90 3.89
N GLU A 91 -1.46 -19.41 3.05
CA GLU A 91 -0.10 -18.91 2.89
C GLU A 91 0.12 -18.53 1.42
N ILE A 92 0.43 -17.26 1.16
CA ILE A 92 0.71 -16.72 -0.18
C ILE A 92 2.17 -16.33 -0.23
N TYR A 93 2.87 -16.77 -1.28
CA TYR A 93 4.26 -16.44 -1.53
C TYR A 93 4.32 -15.39 -2.63
N VAL A 94 4.82 -14.20 -2.31
CA VAL A 94 4.98 -13.10 -3.26
C VAL A 94 6.46 -12.86 -3.48
N ARG A 95 6.87 -12.76 -4.74
CA ARG A 95 8.25 -12.52 -5.17
C ARG A 95 8.33 -11.25 -5.99
N LYS A 96 9.38 -10.46 -5.81
CA LYS A 96 9.71 -9.33 -6.68
C LYS A 96 10.19 -9.84 -8.03
N THR A 97 9.69 -9.28 -9.14
CA THR A 97 10.17 -9.66 -10.47
C THR A 97 11.46 -8.89 -10.82
N PRO A 98 12.44 -9.54 -11.48
CA PRO A 98 13.69 -8.90 -11.89
C PRO A 98 13.49 -7.81 -12.97
N GLU A 99 12.35 -7.79 -13.65
CA GLU A 99 11.94 -6.76 -14.61
C GLU A 99 11.25 -5.55 -13.96
N SER A 100 11.37 -5.36 -12.65
CA SER A 100 11.03 -4.09 -11.99
C SER A 100 12.10 -3.03 -12.29
N THR A 101 12.38 -2.80 -13.58
CA THR A 101 13.19 -1.68 -14.07
C THR A 101 12.50 -0.35 -13.73
N PRO A 102 13.29 0.74 -13.59
CA PRO A 102 12.81 2.04 -13.12
C PRO A 102 11.67 2.67 -13.94
N GLU A 103 11.30 2.14 -15.10
CA GLU A 103 10.18 2.62 -15.92
C GLU A 103 8.80 2.45 -15.25
N GLN A 104 8.60 1.47 -14.36
CA GLN A 104 7.33 1.39 -13.59
C GLN A 104 7.23 2.49 -12.52
N LYS A 105 8.34 3.13 -12.15
CA LYS A 105 8.36 4.24 -11.18
C LYS A 105 7.69 5.51 -11.73
N GLU A 106 7.62 5.67 -13.06
CA GLU A 106 6.99 6.82 -13.73
C GLU A 106 5.49 6.64 -14.01
N LYS A 107 4.97 5.41 -14.09
CA LYS A 107 3.52 5.18 -14.30
C LYS A 107 2.69 5.22 -13.02
N LEU A 108 3.29 4.96 -11.85
CA LEU A 108 2.58 4.95 -10.56
C LEU A 108 2.65 6.27 -9.79
N PHE A 109 3.60 7.13 -10.15
CA PHE A 109 3.61 8.52 -9.75
C PHE A 109 3.83 9.34 -11.01
N PRO A 110 2.77 9.89 -11.66
CA PRO A 110 3.02 11.09 -12.44
C PRO A 110 3.67 12.05 -11.46
N ARG A 111 4.95 12.38 -11.68
CA ARG A 111 5.59 13.52 -11.03
C ARG A 111 4.59 14.66 -11.17
N ILE A 112 3.98 15.07 -10.06
CA ILE A 112 3.37 16.38 -9.99
C ILE A 112 4.57 17.29 -10.24
N LYS A 113 4.71 17.78 -11.48
CA LYS A 113 5.66 18.84 -11.77
C LYS A 113 5.40 19.89 -10.70
N PRO A 114 6.42 20.38 -9.96
CA PRO A 114 6.20 21.61 -9.22
C PRO A 114 5.70 22.60 -10.26
N VAL A 115 4.47 23.09 -10.08
CA VAL A 115 3.91 24.17 -10.89
C VAL A 115 4.67 25.42 -10.44
N SER A 116 5.92 25.52 -10.88
CA SER A 116 6.71 26.72 -10.77
C SER A 116 6.09 27.76 -11.70
N ASN A 117 5.74 28.90 -11.11
CA ASN A 117 5.22 30.12 -11.74
C ASN A 117 3.77 30.08 -12.22
N VAL A 118 2.85 30.09 -11.26
CA VAL A 118 1.62 30.88 -11.43
C VAL A 118 1.90 32.24 -10.82
N THR A 119 2.28 33.21 -11.65
CA THR A 119 2.14 34.64 -11.33
C THR A 119 0.68 34.85 -10.89
N PRO A 120 0.38 35.48 -9.74
CA PRO A 120 -1.00 35.73 -9.38
C PRO A 120 -1.57 36.74 -10.38
N ALA A 121 -2.29 36.24 -11.38
CA ALA A 121 -3.14 37.08 -12.20
C ALA A 121 -4.20 37.66 -11.27
N SER A 122 -4.14 38.99 -11.11
CA SER A 122 -5.16 39.79 -10.42
C SER A 122 -6.55 39.30 -10.80
N PRO A 123 -7.44 39.00 -9.84
CA PRO A 123 -8.83 38.80 -10.18
C PRO A 123 -9.38 40.16 -10.62
N LYS A 124 -9.67 40.30 -11.93
CA LYS A 124 -10.68 41.27 -12.40
C LYS A 124 -11.98 40.85 -11.73
N GLY A 125 -12.31 41.52 -10.61
CA GLY A 125 -13.54 41.30 -9.89
C GLY A 125 -14.76 41.50 -10.81
N PRO A 126 -15.88 40.82 -10.56
CA PRO A 126 -17.13 41.16 -11.21
C PRO A 126 -17.52 42.57 -10.83
N ALA A 127 -17.95 43.35 -11.81
CA ALA A 127 -18.45 44.71 -11.64
C ALA A 127 -19.50 44.76 -10.53
N VAL A 128 -19.16 45.46 -9.44
CA VAL A 128 -20.08 45.82 -8.37
C VAL A 128 -21.16 46.70 -8.99
N LYS A 129 -22.35 46.13 -9.21
CA LYS A 129 -23.57 46.93 -9.36
C LYS A 129 -23.85 47.55 -7.99
N THR A 130 -23.63 48.85 -7.90
CA THR A 130 -24.01 49.70 -6.78
C THR A 130 -25.48 49.47 -6.42
N ARG A 131 -25.74 49.14 -5.15
CA ARG A 131 -27.06 49.32 -4.52
C ARG A 131 -26.95 50.49 -3.53
N PRO A 132 -28.00 51.31 -3.42
CA PRO A 132 -27.90 52.67 -2.91
C PRO A 132 -27.70 52.72 -1.39
N SER A 133 -27.01 53.79 -0.99
CA SER A 133 -26.74 54.23 0.38
C SER A 133 -27.98 54.19 1.26
N THR A 134 -27.83 53.67 2.47
CA THR A 134 -28.81 53.75 3.55
C THR A 134 -29.17 55.22 3.84
N PRO A 135 -30.46 55.56 4.07
CA PRO A 135 -30.83 56.86 4.56
C PRO A 135 -30.45 57.01 6.04
N LYS A 136 -29.84 58.16 6.37
CA LYS A 136 -29.61 58.63 7.74
C LYS A 136 -30.95 58.74 8.48
N MET A 137 -31.04 58.10 9.64
CA MET A 137 -32.16 58.27 10.57
C MET A 137 -31.94 59.57 11.34
N GLU A 138 -32.67 60.63 10.95
CA GLU A 138 -32.73 61.87 11.72
C GLU A 138 -33.75 61.70 12.84
N ARG A 139 -33.29 61.80 14.09
CA ARG A 139 -34.14 61.85 15.29
C ARG A 139 -34.86 63.21 15.31
N VAL A 140 -36.17 63.20 15.15
CA VAL A 140 -37.03 64.30 15.62
C VAL A 140 -37.70 63.83 16.91
N ILE A 141 -37.21 64.36 18.03
CA ILE A 141 -37.92 64.40 19.30
C ILE A 141 -38.85 65.61 19.22
N ARG A 142 -40.14 65.40 19.48
CA ARG A 142 -41.07 66.47 19.86
C ARG A 142 -41.06 66.62 21.37
#